data_AF-A0A0G0YAN0-F1
#
_entry.id   AF-A0A0G0YAN0-F1
#
_cell.length_a   1.000
_cell.length_b   1.000
_cell.length_c   1.000
_cell.angle_alpha   90.00
_cell.angle_beta   90.00
_cell.angle_gamma   90.00
#
_symmetry.space_group_name_H-M   'P 1'
#
loop_
_entity.id
_entity.type
_entity.pdbx_description
1 polymer ?
#
loop_
_entity_poly.entity_id
_entity_poly.type
_entity_poly.pdbx_seq_one_letter_code
_entity_poly.pdbx_strand_id
1 'polypeptide(L)'
;LTNPLTGNQKSDDIPVLLGKIINYAMGIIGSLALVMFIYGGLTWMLSGGNEELVKKGKNTVMWAALGIALIFTSYALVRFVIETIGK
;
A
#
# COMPACT_ATOMS: atom_id res chain seq x y z
N LEU A 1 -18.42 32.71 19.09
CA LEU A 1 -19.72 32.01 19.06
C LEU A 1 -19.75 31.17 17.79
N THR A 2 -19.58 29.85 17.90
CA THR A 2 -19.68 28.95 16.74
C THR A 2 -21.15 28.74 16.41
N ASN A 3 -21.51 28.99 15.16
CA ASN A 3 -22.89 29.06 14.71
C ASN A 3 -23.46 27.65 14.45
N PRO A 4 -24.54 27.22 15.13
CA PRO A 4 -25.06 25.85 15.08
C PRO A 4 -25.85 25.50 13.80
N LEU A 5 -25.97 26.43 12.84
CA LEU A 5 -26.59 26.18 11.53
C LEU A 5 -25.55 25.99 10.41
N THR A 6 -24.27 26.17 10.71
CA THR A 6 -23.17 25.80 9.81
C THR A 6 -22.63 24.45 10.24
N GLY A 7 -23.49 23.44 10.21
CA GLY A 7 -23.06 22.04 10.32
C GLY A 7 -22.11 21.78 9.16
N ASN A 8 -20.81 21.72 9.47
CA ASN A 8 -19.70 21.30 8.61
C ASN A 8 -20.06 21.27 7.12
N GLN A 9 -20.29 22.44 6.51
CA GLN A 9 -20.23 22.56 5.05
C GLN A 9 -18.75 22.63 4.68
N LYS A 10 -18.02 21.61 5.11
CA LYS A 10 -16.65 21.40 4.72
C LYS A 10 -16.76 20.40 3.60
N SER A 11 -16.31 20.79 2.43
CA SER A 11 -16.02 19.91 1.30
C SER A 11 -14.92 18.87 1.64
N ASP A 12 -14.81 18.48 2.91
CA ASP A 12 -13.87 17.55 3.54
C ASP A 12 -14.48 16.15 3.75
N ASP A 13 -15.79 15.98 3.58
CA ASP A 13 -16.40 14.63 3.66
C ASP A 13 -15.80 13.70 2.60
N ILE A 14 -15.49 14.23 1.41
CA ILE A 14 -14.89 13.46 0.31
C ILE A 14 -13.43 13.07 0.66
N PRO A 15 -12.53 14.00 1.05
CA PRO A 15 -11.19 13.66 1.56
C PRO A 15 -11.17 12.68 2.73
N VAL A 16 -12.07 12.84 3.71
CA VAL A 16 -12.13 11.98 4.90
C VAL A 16 -12.63 10.58 4.55
N LEU A 17 -13.66 10.47 3.70
CA LEU A 17 -14.16 9.19 3.20
C LEU A 17 -13.10 8.47 2.36
N LEU A 18 -12.41 9.20 1.47
CA LEU A 18 -11.28 8.67 0.70
C LEU A 18 -10.15 8.19 1.60
N GLY A 19 -9.75 8.98 2.60
CA GLY A 19 -8.72 8.59 3.56
C GLY A 19 -9.08 7.31 4.32
N LYS A 20 -10.36 7.12 4.65
CA LYS A 20 -10.86 5.91 5.32
C LYS A 20 -10.83 4.68 4.40
N ILE A 21 -11.26 4.83 3.14
CA ILE A 21 -11.20 3.77 2.13
C ILE A 21 -9.75 3.37 1.84
N ILE A 22 -8.87 4.35 1.65
CA ILE A 22 -7.44 4.13 1.39
C ILE A 22 -6.80 3.37 2.55
N ASN A 23 -7.04 3.77 3.81
CA ASN A 23 -6.49 3.05 4.97
C ASN A 23 -6.94 1.59 5.02
N TYR A 24 -8.23 1.32 4.75
CA TYR A 24 -8.75 -0.05 4.76
C TYR A 24 -8.16 -0.89 3.62
N ALA A 25 -8.12 -0.32 2.41
CA ALA A 25 -7.51 -0.95 1.25
C ALA A 25 -6.02 -1.22 1.47
N MET A 26 -5.29 -0.27 2.09
CA MET A 26 -3.86 -0.41 2.38
C MET A 26 -3.57 -1.58 3.32
N GLY A 27 -4.41 -1.80 4.33
CA GLY A 27 -4.29 -2.94 5.24
C GLY A 27 -4.45 -4.28 4.51
N ILE A 28 -5.48 -4.40 3.65
CA ILE A 28 -5.73 -5.61 2.88
C ILE A 28 -4.59 -5.87 1.88
N ILE A 29 -4.24 -4.85 1.08
CA ILE A 29 -3.20 -4.96 0.05
C ILE A 29 -1.84 -5.24 0.68
N GLY A 30 -1.50 -4.55 1.78
CA GLY A 30 -0.25 -4.76 2.51
C GLY A 30 -0.13 -6.18 3.06
N SER A 31 -1.21 -6.73 3.62
CA SER A 31 -1.23 -8.12 4.10
C SER A 31 -1.05 -9.12 2.97
N LEU A 32 -1.71 -8.92 1.83
CA LEU A 32 -1.61 -9.79 0.67
C LEU A 32 -0.20 -9.75 0.05
N ALA A 33 0.38 -8.55 -0.03
CA ALA A 33 1.75 -8.36 -0.50
C ALA A 33 2.76 -9.09 0.40
N LEU A 34 2.58 -9.03 1.72
CA LEU A 34 3.43 -9.75 2.67
C LEU A 34 3.34 -11.28 2.47
N VAL A 35 2.13 -11.81 2.30
CA VAL A 35 1.92 -13.25 2.06
C VAL A 35 2.59 -13.69 0.75
N MET A 36 2.43 -12.93 -0.33
CA MET A 36 3.09 -13.21 -1.61
C MET A 36 4.61 -13.11 -1.52
N PHE A 37 5.13 -12.14 -0.74
CA PHE A 37 6.56 -12.00 -0.51
C PHE A 37 7.14 -13.22 0.22
N ILE A 38 6.46 -13.70 1.27
CA ILE A 38 6.87 -14.92 1.99
C ILE A 38 6.81 -16.12 1.06
N TYR A 39 5.73 -16.31 0.28
CA TYR A 39 5.61 -17.43 -0.64
C TYR A 39 6.70 -17.42 -1.73
N GLY A 40 6.99 -16.26 -2.30
CA GLY A 40 8.08 -16.08 -3.28
C GLY A 40 9.45 -16.37 -2.67
N GLY A 41 9.70 -15.87 -1.46
CA GLY A 41 10.94 -16.08 -0.72
C GLY A 41 11.17 -17.55 -0.36
N LEU A 42 10.13 -18.24 0.11
CA LEU A 42 10.18 -19.67 0.41
C LEU A 42 10.41 -20.49 -0.86
N THR A 43 9.72 -20.17 -1.96
CA THR A 43 9.94 -20.85 -3.24
C THR A 43 11.39 -20.71 -3.70
N TRP A 44 11.96 -19.51 -3.59
CA TRP A 44 13.35 -19.25 -3.95
C TRP A 44 14.34 -20.01 -3.05
N MET A 45 14.11 -20.02 -1.74
CA MET A 45 14.98 -20.68 -0.76
C MET A 45 14.93 -22.21 -0.85
N LEU A 46 13.75 -22.77 -1.15
CA LEU A 46 13.51 -24.21 -1.29
C LEU A 46 13.85 -24.77 -2.68
N SER A 47 14.28 -23.92 -3.62
CA SER A 47 14.58 -24.32 -5.00
C SER A 47 15.74 -25.31 -5.15
N GLY A 48 16.55 -25.53 -4.10
CA GLY A 48 17.44 -26.70 -3.96
C GLY A 48 18.50 -26.88 -5.05
N GLY A 49 18.81 -25.85 -5.85
CA GLY A 49 19.76 -25.91 -6.95
C GLY A 49 19.16 -26.13 -8.35
N ASN A 50 17.84 -26.25 -8.48
CA ASN A 50 17.18 -26.22 -9.79
C ASN A 50 17.14 -24.78 -10.32
N GLU A 51 17.92 -24.49 -11.37
CA GLU A 51 18.02 -23.16 -11.96
C GLU A 51 16.68 -22.56 -12.38
N GLU A 52 15.74 -23.40 -12.84
CA GLU A 52 14.42 -22.95 -13.28
C GLU A 52 13.58 -22.44 -12.10
N LEU A 53 13.62 -23.16 -10.97
CA LEU A 53 12.94 -22.76 -9.73
C LEU A 53 13.62 -21.54 -9.09
N VAL A 54 14.95 -21.46 -9.14
CA VAL A 54 15.72 -20.30 -8.66
C VAL A 54 15.35 -19.05 -9.45
N LYS A 55 15.27 -19.15 -10.78
CA LYS A 55 14.90 -18.03 -11.65
C LYS A 55 13.46 -17.60 -11.42
N LYS A 56 12.54 -18.56 -11.26
CA LYS A 56 11.14 -18.31 -10.95
C LYS A 56 10.98 -17.64 -9.58
N GLY A 57 11.64 -18.16 -8.55
CA GLY A 57 11.63 -17.61 -7.20
C GLY A 57 12.19 -16.20 -7.13
N LYS A 58 13.35 -15.94 -7.77
CA LYS A 58 13.92 -14.58 -7.88
C LYS A 58 12.95 -13.61 -8.54
N ASN A 59 12.34 -14.01 -9.66
CA ASN A 59 11.35 -13.16 -10.33
C ASN A 59 10.18 -12.86 -9.39
N THR A 60 9.60 -13.86 -8.73
CA THR A 60 8.49 -13.66 -7.78
C THR A 60 8.87 -12.71 -6.65
N VAL A 61 10.05 -12.87 -6.04
CA VAL A 61 10.55 -11.97 -4.99
C VAL A 61 10.73 -10.55 -5.51
N MET A 62 11.27 -10.40 -6.73
CA MET A 62 11.49 -9.08 -7.33
C MET A 62 10.17 -8.36 -7.62
N TRP A 63 9.17 -9.06 -8.14
CA TRP A 63 7.81 -8.53 -8.33
C TRP A 63 7.12 -8.20 -7.00
N ALA A 64 7.27 -9.05 -5.98
CA ALA A 64 6.72 -8.80 -4.64
C ALA A 64 7.37 -7.56 -3.99
N ALA A 65 8.70 -7.41 -4.10
CA ALA A 65 9.42 -6.24 -3.61
C ALA A 65 8.99 -4.95 -4.33
N LEU A 66 8.80 -5.01 -5.65
CA LEU A 66 8.25 -3.90 -6.43
C LEU A 66 6.84 -3.50 -5.97
N GLY A 67 5.96 -4.48 -5.71
CA GLY A 67 4.62 -4.22 -5.17
C GLY A 67 4.66 -3.52 -3.80
N ILE A 68 5.52 -3.99 -2.90
CA ILE A 68 5.71 -3.38 -1.58
C ILE A 68 6.24 -1.94 -1.73
N ALA A 69 7.25 -1.73 -2.57
CA ALA A 69 7.81 -0.40 -2.83
C ALA A 69 6.77 0.57 -3.41
N LEU A 70 5.91 0.08 -4.31
CA LEU A 70 4.83 0.87 -4.91
C LEU A 70 3.79 1.33 -3.87
N ILE A 71 3.42 0.45 -2.93
CA ILE A 71 2.52 0.77 -1.83
C ILE A 71 3.10 1.88 -0.94
N PHE A 72 4.38 1.74 -0.55
CA PHE A 72 5.07 2.77 0.22
C PHE A 72 5.13 4.12 -0.53
N THR A 73 5.43 4.08 -1.82
CA THR A 73 5.50 5.28 -2.67
C THR A 73 4.14 5.96 -2.77
N SER A 74 3.07 5.19 -3.03
CA SER A 74 1.70 5.70 -3.08
C SER A 74 1.31 6.40 -1.78
N TYR A 75 1.63 5.78 -0.64
CA TYR A 75 1.35 6.37 0.67
C TYR A 75 2.11 7.67 0.91
N ALA A 76 3.40 7.69 0.58
CA ALA A 76 4.25 8.86 0.71
C ALA A 76 3.72 10.01 -0.14
N LEU A 77 3.30 9.75 -1.38
CA LEU A 77 2.72 10.75 -2.27
C LEU A 77 1.40 11.32 -1.74
N VAL A 78 0.47 10.47 -1.29
CA VAL A 78 -0.81 10.93 -0.74
C VAL A 78 -0.59 11.83 0.48
N ARG A 79 0.29 11.42 1.41
CA ARG A 79 0.65 12.23 2.57
C ARG A 79 1.31 13.55 2.16
N PHE A 80 2.24 13.50 1.21
CA PHE A 80 2.93 14.67 0.71
C PHE A 80 1.96 15.70 0.12
N VAL A 81 1.00 15.27 -0.69
CA VAL A 81 -0.04 16.13 -1.28
C VAL A 81 -0.92 16.74 -0.20
N ILE A 82 -1.36 15.94 0.80
CA ILE A 82 -2.21 16.45 1.89
C ILE A 82 -1.44 17.46 2.76
N GLU A 83 -0.16 17.22 3.04
CA GLU A 83 0.65 18.09 3.89
C GLU A 83 1.05 19.41 3.20
N THR A 84 1.25 19.37 1.88
CA THR A 84 1.56 20.56 1.08
C THR A 84 0.35 21.41 0.72
N ILE A 85 -0.82 20.79 0.48
CA ILE A 85 -2.08 21.49 0.13
C ILE A 85 -2.90 21.84 1.38
N GLY A 86 -2.73 21.13 2.50
CA GLY A 86 -3.43 21.38 3.76
C GLY A 86 -2.87 22.53 4.60
N LYS A 87 -1.82 23.21 4.12
CA LYS A 87 -1.42 24.55 4.56
C LYS A 87 -2.13 25.60 3.71
#